data_AF-A0A4Q7V6X4-F1
#
_entry.id   AF-A0A4Q7V6X4-F1
#
_cell.length_a   1.000
_cell.length_b   1.000
_cell.length_c   1.000
_cell.angle_alpha   90.00
_cell.angle_beta   90.00
_cell.angle_gamma   90.00
#
_symmetry.space_group_name_H-M   'P 1'
#
loop_
_entity.id
_entity.type
_entity.pdbx_description
1 polymer ?
#
loop_
_entity_poly.entity_id
_entity_poly.type
_entity_poly.pdbx_seq_one_letter_code
_entity_poly.pdbx_strand_id
1 'polypeptide(L)'
;MDKFEIRRQKLLKLIDEYAYGVKYKFAQMVDLHPGTISHLVAEPGTPGKQLISETKIDQIEGRLDIPGWFDLPPDPQQDLWPFRAMTFRQYCEMDALDKDEIEAFLKIKLKSHFKKQKKVQ
;
A
#
# COMPACT_ATOMS: atom_id res chain seq x y z
N MET A 1 5.55 -18.66 -5.05
CA MET A 1 6.22 -17.41 -5.46
C MET A 1 7.43 -17.26 -4.57
N ASP A 2 8.60 -16.92 -5.12
CA ASP A 2 9.84 -16.74 -4.33
C ASP A 2 9.77 -15.46 -3.47
N LYS A 3 10.50 -15.42 -2.35
CA LYS A 3 10.56 -14.31 -1.38
C LYS A 3 10.84 -12.97 -2.08
N PHE A 4 11.76 -12.96 -3.04
CA PHE A 4 12.11 -11.74 -3.78
C PHE A 4 11.01 -11.27 -4.72
N GLU A 5 10.21 -12.18 -5.28
CA GLU A 5 9.08 -11.80 -6.11
C GLU A 5 7.91 -11.30 -5.25
N ILE A 6 7.67 -11.86 -4.07
CA ILE A 6 6.70 -11.33 -3.10
C ILE A 6 7.07 -9.89 -2.72
N ARG A 7 8.34 -9.65 -2.37
CA ARG A 7 8.85 -8.31 -2.07
C ARG A 7 8.67 -7.34 -3.26
N ARG A 8 8.88 -7.81 -4.49
CA ARG A 8 8.66 -7.00 -5.70
C ARG A 8 7.20 -6.58 -5.86
N GLN A 9 6.27 -7.51 -5.72
CA GLN A 9 4.83 -7.23 -5.83
C GLN A 9 4.37 -6.25 -4.74
N LYS A 10 4.88 -6.42 -3.53
CA LYS A 10 4.64 -5.51 -2.42
C LYS A 10 5.19 -4.10 -2.66
N LEU A 11 6.40 -3.98 -3.22
CA LEU A 11 6.96 -2.69 -3.61
C LEU A 11 6.11 -2.00 -4.69
N LEU A 12 5.60 -2.75 -5.67
CA LEU A 12 4.68 -2.22 -6.68
C LEU A 12 3.40 -1.68 -6.03
N LYS A 13 2.81 -2.42 -5.08
CA LYS A 13 1.64 -1.98 -4.32
C LYS A 13 1.91 -0.66 -3.57
N LEU A 14 3.05 -0.53 -2.90
CA LEU A 14 3.42 0.73 -2.23
C LEU A 14 3.59 1.89 -3.22
N ILE A 15 4.15 1.64 -4.41
CA ILE A 15 4.28 2.66 -5.45
C ILE A 15 2.89 3.12 -5.94
N ASP A 16 1.95 2.19 -6.09
CA ASP A 16 0.58 2.50 -6.49
C ASP A 16 -0.15 3.30 -5.40
N GLU A 17 -0.04 2.89 -4.14
CA GLU A 17 -0.75 3.51 -3.02
C GLU A 17 -0.18 4.87 -2.62
N TYR A 18 1.15 4.97 -2.47
CA TYR A 18 1.80 6.18 -1.95
C TYR A 18 2.23 7.15 -3.04
N ALA A 19 2.34 6.69 -4.29
CA ALA A 19 2.86 7.51 -5.39
C ALA A 19 2.01 7.45 -6.67
N TYR A 20 0.79 6.91 -6.62
CA TYR A 20 -0.13 6.79 -7.76
C TYR A 20 0.52 6.10 -8.98
N GLY A 21 1.36 5.08 -8.73
CA GLY A 21 2.07 4.33 -9.77
C GLY A 21 3.35 5.02 -10.28
N VAL A 22 3.65 6.24 -9.80
CA VAL A 22 4.78 7.03 -10.29
C VAL A 22 6.05 6.70 -9.53
N LYS A 23 6.88 5.79 -10.10
CA LYS A 23 8.16 5.34 -9.52
C LYS A 23 9.08 6.47 -9.08
N TYR A 24 9.16 7.55 -9.88
CA TYR A 24 9.99 8.71 -9.55
C TYR A 24 9.56 9.39 -8.24
N LYS A 25 8.25 9.61 -8.06
CA LYS A 25 7.70 10.21 -6.84
C LYS A 25 7.91 9.31 -5.63
N PHE A 26 7.70 8.01 -5.79
CA PHE A 26 7.98 7.05 -4.73
C PHE A 26 9.45 7.09 -4.32
N ALA A 27 10.38 7.09 -5.28
CA ALA A 27 11.80 7.16 -5.03
C ALA A 27 12.19 8.40 -4.21
N GLN A 28 11.63 9.57 -4.53
CA GLN A 28 11.82 10.79 -3.73
C GLN A 28 11.29 10.65 -2.29
N MET A 29 10.15 9.99 -2.10
CA MET A 29 9.54 9.79 -0.78
C MET A 29 10.39 8.92 0.14
N VAL A 30 10.99 7.86 -0.41
CA VAL A 30 11.82 6.91 0.36
C VAL A 30 13.32 7.21 0.29
N ASP A 31 13.69 8.38 -0.24
CA ASP A 31 15.07 8.84 -0.38
C ASP A 31 15.97 7.83 -1.12
N LEU A 32 15.48 7.36 -2.26
CA LEU A 32 16.17 6.47 -3.18
C LEU A 32 16.29 7.10 -4.57
N HIS A 33 17.32 6.70 -5.30
CA HIS A 33 17.45 7.12 -6.69
C HIS A 33 16.35 6.46 -7.57
N PRO A 34 15.68 7.19 -8.47
CA PRO A 34 14.61 6.65 -9.33
C PRO A 34 15.04 5.43 -10.17
N GLY A 35 16.32 5.42 -10.60
CA GLY A 35 16.92 4.28 -11.29
C GLY A 35 16.96 3.02 -10.42
N THR A 36 17.24 3.17 -9.12
CA THR A 36 17.24 2.05 -8.17
C THR A 36 15.85 1.44 -8.07
N ILE A 37 14.79 2.25 -7.87
CA ILE A 37 13.41 1.73 -7.84
C ILE A 37 13.06 1.00 -9.13
N SER A 38 13.47 1.53 -10.29
CA SER A 38 13.23 0.91 -11.60
C SER A 38 13.86 -0.48 -11.72
N HIS A 39 15.10 -0.65 -11.23
CA HIS A 39 15.80 -1.94 -11.21
C HIS A 39 15.19 -2.93 -10.21
N LEU A 40 14.67 -2.46 -9.07
CA LEU A 40 14.06 -3.31 -8.05
C LEU A 40 12.68 -3.86 -8.48
N VAL A 41 11.89 -3.08 -9.22
CA VAL A 41 10.56 -3.50 -9.70
C VAL A 41 10.57 -4.11 -11.11
N ALA A 42 11.75 -4.23 -11.73
CA ALA A 42 11.89 -4.82 -13.05
C ALA A 42 11.36 -6.26 -13.10
N GLU A 43 10.74 -6.63 -14.22
CA GLU A 43 10.19 -7.97 -14.41
C GLU A 43 11.30 -9.03 -14.43
N PRO A 44 11.02 -10.27 -13.99
CA PRO A 44 11.96 -11.38 -14.14
C PRO A 44 12.50 -11.48 -15.58
N GLY A 45 13.83 -11.63 -15.73
CA GLY A 45 14.49 -11.69 -17.04
C GLY A 45 14.89 -10.34 -17.64
N THR A 46 14.49 -9.21 -17.04
CA THR A 46 14.90 -7.88 -17.50
C THR A 46 16.38 -7.62 -17.18
N PRO A 47 17.21 -7.19 -18.15
CA PRO A 47 18.60 -6.80 -17.89
C PRO A 47 18.69 -5.71 -16.82
N GLY A 48 19.58 -5.91 -15.84
CA GLY A 48 19.76 -5.00 -14.72
C GLY A 48 18.71 -5.12 -13.61
N LYS A 49 17.84 -6.15 -13.59
CA LYS A 49 17.00 -6.44 -12.42
C LYS A 49 17.89 -6.62 -11.18
N GLN A 50 17.53 -5.93 -10.10
CA GLN A 50 18.19 -6.08 -8.80
C GLN A 50 17.27 -6.78 -7.81
N LEU A 51 17.86 -7.59 -6.93
CA LEU A 51 17.13 -8.18 -5.81
C LEU A 51 16.86 -7.12 -4.73
N ILE A 52 15.69 -7.22 -4.10
CA ILE A 52 15.34 -6.37 -2.97
C ILE A 52 15.97 -6.96 -1.70
N SER A 53 17.14 -6.42 -1.34
CA SER A 53 17.89 -6.78 -0.13
C SER A 53 17.18 -6.31 1.15
N GLU A 54 17.56 -6.90 2.28
CA GLU A 54 17.04 -6.51 3.61
C GLU A 54 17.35 -5.05 3.94
N THR A 55 18.58 -4.59 3.67
CA THR A 55 18.94 -3.18 3.85
C THR A 55 18.05 -2.21 3.06
N LYS A 56 17.59 -2.62 1.86
CA LYS A 56 16.67 -1.80 1.06
C LYS A 56 15.26 -1.81 1.63
N ILE A 57 14.83 -2.93 2.20
CA ILE A 57 13.57 -3.03 2.91
C ILE A 57 13.60 -2.14 4.14
N ASP A 58 14.61 -2.27 4.99
CA ASP A 58 14.74 -1.47 6.21
C ASP A 58 14.73 0.03 5.89
N GLN A 59 15.39 0.44 4.81
CA GLN A 59 15.38 1.83 4.35
C GLN A 59 13.97 2.29 3.93
N ILE A 60 13.25 1.49 3.14
CA ILE A 60 11.91 1.83 2.66
C ILE A 60 10.90 1.82 3.81
N GLU A 61 10.92 0.78 4.63
CA GLU A 61 10.04 0.62 5.79
C GLU A 61 10.27 1.71 6.83
N GLY A 62 11.52 2.07 7.11
CA GLY A 62 11.85 3.16 8.03
C GLY A 62 11.40 4.53 7.53
N ARG A 63 11.39 4.76 6.21
CA ARG A 63 10.89 6.02 5.62
C ARG A 63 9.38 6.12 5.61
N LEU A 64 8.69 4.99 5.50
CA LEU A 64 7.24 4.90 5.45
C LEU A 64 6.60 4.55 6.80
N ASP A 65 7.42 4.32 7.84
CA ASP A 65 7.01 3.90 9.19
C ASP A 65 6.17 2.60 9.19
N ILE A 66 6.57 1.62 8.39
CA ILE A 66 5.87 0.32 8.21
C ILE A 66 6.79 -0.89 8.46
N PRO A 67 7.37 -1.03 9.67
CA PRO A 67 8.35 -2.09 9.95
C PRO A 67 7.76 -3.49 9.78
N GLY A 68 8.51 -4.37 9.11
CA GLY A 68 8.20 -5.77 8.86
C GLY A 68 7.19 -6.01 7.74
N TRP A 69 6.63 -4.97 7.13
CA TRP A 69 5.54 -5.09 6.17
C TRP A 69 5.92 -5.89 4.92
N PHE A 70 7.15 -5.78 4.42
CA PHE A 70 7.61 -6.51 3.23
C PHE A 70 7.60 -8.03 3.42
N ASP A 71 7.94 -8.51 4.62
CA ASP A 71 8.07 -9.93 4.90
C ASP A 71 6.85 -10.55 5.61
N LEU A 72 5.81 -9.76 5.90
CA LEU A 72 4.52 -10.31 6.31
C LEU A 72 3.99 -11.30 5.27
N PRO A 73 3.35 -12.41 5.66
CA PRO A 73 2.66 -13.25 4.70
C PRO A 73 1.61 -12.41 3.93
N PRO A 74 1.39 -12.67 2.63
CA PRO A 74 0.34 -12.00 1.88
C PRO A 74 -1.00 -12.31 2.56
N ASP A 75 -1.60 -11.27 3.15
CA ASP A 75 -2.90 -11.37 3.79
C ASP A 75 -3.99 -11.17 2.72
N PRO A 76 -4.82 -12.19 2.43
CA PRO A 76 -5.90 -12.06 1.46
C PRO A 76 -6.90 -10.95 1.81
N GLN A 77 -6.93 -10.46 3.06
CA GLN A 77 -7.83 -9.39 3.50
C GLN A 77 -7.25 -7.98 3.34
N GLN A 78 -5.92 -7.81 3.27
CA GLN A 78 -5.30 -6.47 3.13
C GLN A 78 -5.56 -5.81 1.77
N ASP A 79 -5.83 -6.58 0.71
CA ASP A 79 -6.18 -6.04 -0.61
C ASP A 79 -7.61 -5.49 -0.68
N LEU A 80 -8.45 -5.75 0.34
CA LEU A 80 -9.84 -5.30 0.39
C LEU A 80 -10.03 -3.99 1.14
N TRP A 81 -8.95 -3.34 1.58
CA TRP A 81 -9.04 -2.12 2.37
C TRP A 81 -9.58 -0.94 1.53
N PRO A 82 -10.74 -0.36 1.88
CA PRO A 82 -11.41 0.60 1.02
C PRO A 82 -10.96 2.06 1.23
N PHE A 83 -10.09 2.32 2.22
CA PHE A 83 -9.70 3.68 2.60
C PHE A 83 -8.30 4.02 2.11
N ARG A 84 -8.18 5.13 1.38
CA ARG A 84 -6.88 5.71 0.96
C ARG A 84 -6.25 6.61 2.02
N ALA A 85 -7.06 7.11 2.95
CA ALA A 85 -6.65 8.12 3.93
C ALA A 85 -5.88 7.54 5.12
N MET A 86 -5.96 6.23 5.34
CA MET A 86 -5.28 5.52 6.41
C MET A 86 -5.03 4.09 5.96
N THR A 87 -4.01 3.45 6.51
CA THR A 87 -3.74 2.02 6.28
C THR A 87 -4.63 1.14 7.15
N PHE A 88 -4.78 -0.14 6.76
CA PHE A 88 -5.49 -1.12 7.60
C PHE A 88 -4.87 -1.25 9.00
N ARG A 89 -3.53 -1.20 9.09
CA ARG A 89 -2.82 -1.28 10.37
C ARG A 89 -3.16 -0.11 11.28
N GLN A 90 -3.12 1.12 10.76
CA GLN A 90 -3.51 2.31 11.51
C GLN A 90 -4.95 2.17 12.02
N TYR A 91 -5.87 1.71 11.18
CA TYR A 91 -7.23 1.41 11.62
C TYR A 91 -7.27 0.37 12.73
N CYS A 92 -6.53 -0.74 12.63
CA CYS A 92 -6.49 -1.77 13.69
C CYS A 92 -5.96 -1.22 15.02
N GLU A 93 -5.00 -0.31 14.98
CA GLU A 93 -4.36 0.32 16.16
C GLU A 93 -5.21 1.44 16.78
N MET A 94 -6.23 1.95 16.07
CA MET A 94 -7.16 2.96 16.61
C MET A 94 -8.02 2.41 17.75
N ASP A 95 -8.49 3.32 18.60
CA ASP A 95 -9.40 2.95 19.67
C ASP A 95 -10.78 2.51 19.12
N ALA A 96 -11.58 1.87 19.98
CA ALA A 96 -12.88 1.36 19.56
C ALA A 96 -13.86 2.49 19.20
N LEU A 97 -13.70 3.66 19.80
CA LEU A 97 -14.63 4.78 19.66
C LEU A 97 -14.46 5.44 18.29
N ASP A 98 -13.22 5.69 17.87
CA ASP A 98 -12.89 6.23 16.55
C ASP A 98 -13.30 5.27 15.42
N LYS A 99 -13.13 3.96 15.63
CA LYS A 99 -13.59 2.92 14.67
C LYS A 99 -15.10 2.99 14.49
N ASP A 100 -15.84 3.08 15.60
CA ASP A 100 -17.30 3.17 15.57
C ASP A 100 -17.78 4.46 14.89
N GLU A 101 -17.09 5.59 15.08
CA GLU A 101 -17.38 6.85 14.38
C GLU A 101 -17.19 6.73 12.88
N ILE A 102 -16.08 6.13 12.43
CA ILE A 102 -15.80 5.88 11.02
C ILE A 102 -16.90 5.01 10.40
N GLU A 103 -17.24 3.89 11.06
CA GLU A 103 -18.29 2.97 10.61
C GLU A 103 -19.67 3.63 10.54
N ALA A 104 -20.01 4.46 11.54
CA ALA A 104 -21.26 5.22 11.55
C ALA A 104 -21.33 6.20 10.38
N PHE A 105 -20.25 6.94 10.13
CA PHE A 105 -20.16 7.87 9.03
C PHE A 105 -20.34 7.18 7.67
N LEU A 106 -19.68 6.03 7.47
CA LEU A 106 -19.78 5.25 6.23
C LEU A 106 -21.20 4.74 6.00
N LYS A 107 -21.84 4.20 7.03
CA LYS A 107 -23.24 3.75 6.96
C LYS A 107 -24.17 4.89 6.53
N ILE A 108 -23.97 6.11 7.05
CA ILE A 108 -24.75 7.29 6.66
C ILE A 108 -24.52 7.65 5.19
N LYS A 109 -23.26 7.69 4.75
CA LYS A 109 -22.90 8.04 3.37
C LYS A 109 -23.41 7.02 2.36
N LEU A 110 -23.24 5.73 2.65
CA LEU A 110 -23.73 4.63 1.79
C LEU A 110 -25.25 4.66 1.68
N LYS A 111 -25.98 4.74 2.80
CA LYS A 111 -27.45 4.88 2.78
C LYS A 111 -27.89 6.08 1.95
N SER A 112 -27.23 7.22 2.09
CA SER A 112 -27.54 8.43 1.34
C SER A 112 -27.25 8.27 -0.16
N HIS A 113 -26.16 7.62 -0.53
CA HIS A 113 -25.77 7.37 -1.91
C HIS A 113 -26.78 6.45 -2.63
N PHE A 114 -27.12 5.31 -2.01
CA PHE A 114 -28.11 4.38 -2.60
C PHE A 114 -29.53 4.96 -2.63
N LYS A 115 -29.90 5.82 -1.66
CA LYS A 115 -31.18 6.54 -1.68
C LYS A 115 -31.25 7.58 -2.80
N LYS A 116 -30.12 8.20 -3.17
CA LYS A 116 -30.04 9.10 -4.33
C LYS A 116 -30.15 8.34 -5.66
N GLN A 117 -29.49 7.19 -5.79
CA GLN A 117 -29.56 6.38 -7.01
C GLN A 117 -30.97 5.82 -7.29
N LYS A 118 -31.71 5.43 -6.25
CA LYS A 118 -33.12 4.97 -6.39
C LYS A 118 -34.12 6.06 -6.80
N LYS A 119 -33.74 7.35 -6.77
CA LYS A 119 -34.60 8.47 -7.20
C LYS A 119 -34.38 8.89 -8.65
N VAL A 120 -33.38 8.31 -9.33
CA VAL A 120 -32.98 8.64 -10.71
C VAL A 120 -33.39 7.51 -11.69
N GLN A 121 -34.07 6.46 -11.19
CA GLN A 121 -34.74 5.45 -12.00
C GLN A 121 -36.24 5.70 -12.03
#